data_AF-A0A2V8XBK3-F1
#
_entry.id   AF-A0A2V8XBK3-F1
#
_cell.length_a   1.000
_cell.length_b   1.000
_cell.length_c   1.000
_cell.angle_alpha   90.00
_cell.angle_beta   90.00
_cell.angle_gamma   90.00
#
_symmetry.space_group_name_H-M   'P 1'
#
loop_
_entity.id
_entity.type
_entity.pdbx_description
1 polymer ?
#
loop_
_entity_poly.entity_id
_entity_poly.type
_entity_poly.pdbx_seq_one_letter_code
_entity_poly.pdbx_strand_id
1 'polypeptide(L)'
;KAAAVGENGELEHAAAVLHPKLGAPVRKVLGKGAALIPSSKKRGGLGVALDIPLGHKDAAFVRSHFDGMEVRLNDAPRANEIMVAIAVTDSGRPLPRVGGLTKDQIKGEDGLR
;
A
#
# COMPACT_ATOMS: atom_id res chain seq x y z
N LYS A 1 0.68 0.37 -0.97
CA LYS A 1 1.33 1.44 -1.80
C LYS A 1 0.90 2.81 -1.28
N ALA A 2 1.69 3.86 -1.42
CA ALA A 2 1.33 5.18 -0.92
C ALA A 2 1.95 6.30 -1.77
N ALA A 3 1.39 7.50 -1.68
CA ALA A 3 1.97 8.69 -2.30
C ALA A 3 1.81 9.94 -1.42
N ALA A 4 2.85 10.78 -1.39
CA ALA A 4 2.81 12.11 -0.80
C ALA A 4 3.07 13.16 -1.88
N VAL A 5 2.16 14.12 -2.01
CA VAL A 5 2.30 15.25 -2.96
C VAL A 5 2.84 16.46 -2.21
N GLY A 6 3.78 17.16 -2.83
CA GLY A 6 4.31 18.42 -2.35
C GLY A 6 3.25 19.51 -2.21
N GLU A 7 3.59 20.55 -1.47
CA GLU A 7 2.67 21.63 -1.12
C GLU A 7 2.03 22.35 -2.32
N ASN A 8 2.66 22.42 -3.48
CA ASN A 8 2.08 23.06 -4.66
C ASN A 8 1.24 22.12 -5.54
N GLY A 9 1.07 20.86 -5.13
CA GLY A 9 0.19 19.91 -5.82
C GLY A 9 -1.12 19.66 -5.08
N GLU A 10 -1.89 18.71 -5.61
CA GLU A 10 -3.21 18.32 -5.09
C GLU A 10 -3.26 16.82 -4.78
N LEU A 11 -4.17 16.41 -3.88
CA LEU A 11 -4.36 15.00 -3.53
C LEU A 11 -4.72 14.13 -4.75
N GLU A 12 -5.30 14.73 -5.79
CA GLU A 12 -5.65 14.00 -7.01
C GLU A 12 -4.42 13.66 -7.87
N HIS A 13 -3.32 14.41 -7.75
CA HIS A 13 -2.04 14.03 -8.37
C HIS A 13 -1.55 12.69 -7.80
N ALA A 14 -1.64 12.48 -6.48
CA ALA A 14 -1.35 11.18 -5.87
C ALA A 14 -2.33 10.10 -6.33
N ALA A 15 -3.63 10.41 -6.40
CA ALA A 15 -4.65 9.45 -6.84
C ALA A 15 -4.39 8.95 -8.27
N ALA A 16 -4.06 9.88 -9.18
CA ALA A 16 -3.75 9.60 -10.57
C ALA A 16 -2.52 8.71 -10.74
N VAL A 17 -1.55 8.77 -9.83
CA VAL A 17 -0.43 7.83 -9.83
C VAL A 17 -0.86 6.49 -9.25
N LEU A 18 -1.55 6.48 -8.10
CA LEU A 18 -1.86 5.26 -7.36
C LEU A 18 -2.86 4.35 -8.05
N HIS A 19 -3.92 4.88 -8.68
CA HIS A 19 -5.04 4.06 -9.17
C HIS A 19 -4.80 3.50 -10.59
N PRO A 20 -4.75 4.33 -11.65
CA PRO A 20 -4.72 3.83 -13.03
C PRO A 20 -3.38 3.17 -13.40
N LYS A 21 -2.26 3.62 -12.80
CA LYS A 21 -0.92 3.27 -13.28
C LYS A 21 -0.12 2.35 -12.37
N LEU A 22 -0.34 2.38 -11.06
CA LEU A 22 0.49 1.59 -10.14
C LEU A 22 -0.08 0.19 -9.85
N GLY A 23 -1.40 0.04 -9.76
CA GLY A 23 -2.02 -1.18 -9.23
C GLY A 23 -1.78 -2.43 -10.08
N ALA A 24 -2.17 -2.39 -11.36
CA ALA A 24 -2.06 -3.55 -12.24
C ALA A 24 -0.61 -3.96 -12.55
N PRO A 25 0.34 -3.04 -12.83
CA PRO A 25 1.73 -3.42 -13.09
C PRO A 25 2.40 -4.08 -11.90
N VAL A 26 2.16 -3.58 -10.68
CA VAL A 26 2.73 -4.20 -9.45
C VAL A 26 2.20 -5.63 -9.28
N ARG A 27 0.89 -5.85 -9.42
CA ARG A 27 0.32 -7.20 -9.34
C ARG A 27 0.88 -8.14 -10.42
N LYS A 28 1.10 -7.64 -11.63
CA LYS A 28 1.70 -8.41 -12.73
C LYS A 28 3.11 -8.89 -12.37
N VAL A 29 3.94 -8.02 -11.78
CA VAL A 29 5.31 -8.38 -11.35
C VAL A 29 5.28 -9.41 -10.21
N LEU A 30 4.29 -9.35 -9.32
CA LEU A 30 4.15 -10.31 -8.21
C LEU A 30 3.63 -11.69 -8.65
N GLY A 31 3.25 -11.87 -9.92
CA GLY A 31 2.79 -13.13 -10.52
C GLY A 31 1.40 -13.61 -10.09
N LYS A 32 1.00 -13.35 -8.84
CA LYS A 32 -0.34 -13.58 -8.28
C LYS A 32 -0.69 -12.48 -7.29
N GLY A 33 -1.98 -12.19 -7.14
CA GLY A 33 -2.48 -11.27 -6.14
C GLY A 33 -3.85 -10.72 -6.51
N ALA A 34 -4.90 -11.51 -6.28
CA ALA A 34 -6.27 -11.13 -6.63
C ALA A 34 -6.76 -9.94 -5.79
N ALA A 35 -6.23 -9.73 -4.58
CA ALA A 35 -6.65 -8.65 -3.71
C ALA A 35 -6.30 -7.26 -4.27
N LEU A 36 -7.13 -6.30 -3.90
CA LEU A 36 -6.81 -4.89 -4.11
C LEU A 36 -5.58 -4.52 -3.27
N ILE A 37 -4.59 -3.89 -3.89
CA ILE A 37 -3.44 -3.36 -3.14
C ILE A 37 -3.92 -2.16 -2.31
N PRO A 38 -3.87 -2.21 -0.97
CA PRO A 38 -4.29 -1.09 -0.13
C PRO A 38 -3.39 0.13 -0.36
N SER A 39 -3.98 1.31 -0.20
CA SER A 39 -3.24 2.56 -0.40
C SER A 39 -3.68 3.71 0.47
N SER A 40 -2.73 4.61 0.73
CA SER A 40 -2.92 5.89 1.39
C SER A 40 -2.35 7.01 0.49
N LYS A 41 -2.84 8.24 0.68
CA LYS A 41 -2.30 9.42 0.01
C LYS A 41 -2.31 10.61 0.97
N LYS A 42 -1.27 11.45 0.90
CA LYS A 42 -1.15 12.67 1.73
C LYS A 42 -0.67 13.85 0.86
N ARG A 43 -0.90 15.06 1.34
CA ARG A 43 -0.19 16.28 0.89
C ARG A 43 0.66 16.76 2.07
N GLY A 44 1.90 17.14 1.82
CA GLY A 44 2.83 17.58 2.85
C GLY A 44 4.15 18.07 2.28
N GLY A 45 5.00 18.61 3.15
CA GLY A 45 6.34 19.11 2.80
C GLY A 45 7.45 18.10 3.07
N LEU A 46 8.69 18.60 3.12
CA LEU A 46 9.89 17.79 3.33
C LEU A 46 9.81 16.98 4.63
N GLY A 47 10.17 15.70 4.57
CA GLY A 47 10.18 14.84 5.76
C GLY A 47 8.81 14.35 6.21
N VAL A 48 7.74 14.57 5.43
CA VAL A 48 6.41 14.07 5.75
C VAL A 48 6.42 12.54 5.92
N ALA A 49 5.85 12.08 7.04
CA ALA A 49 5.68 10.65 7.31
C ALA A 49 4.56 10.06 6.44
N LEU A 50 4.90 9.02 5.69
CA LEU A 50 3.99 8.32 4.79
C LEU A 50 3.80 6.87 5.23
N ASP A 51 2.61 6.56 5.74
CA ASP A 51 2.22 5.21 6.13
C ASP A 51 1.76 4.39 4.93
N ILE A 52 2.44 3.30 4.63
CA ILE A 52 2.07 2.38 3.57
C ILE A 52 1.25 1.24 4.18
N PRO A 53 -0.07 1.16 3.94
CA PRO A 53 -0.86 0.04 4.44
C PRO A 53 -0.46 -1.25 3.73
N LEU A 54 -0.45 -2.35 4.49
CA LEU A 54 -0.14 -3.70 4.05
C LEU A 54 -1.36 -4.62 4.21
N GLY A 55 -1.47 -5.61 3.33
CA GLY A 55 -2.52 -6.61 3.32
C GLY A 55 -2.08 -7.83 2.50
N HIS A 56 -2.71 -8.99 2.73
CA HIS A 56 -2.36 -10.20 2.01
C HIS A 56 -2.69 -10.06 0.52
N LYS A 57 -1.72 -10.35 -0.35
CA LYS A 57 -1.85 -10.13 -1.80
C LYS A 57 -2.99 -10.91 -2.45
N ASP A 58 -3.29 -12.11 -1.93
CA ASP A 58 -4.27 -13.01 -2.55
C ASP A 58 -5.69 -12.83 -2.00
N ALA A 59 -5.87 -12.32 -0.77
CA ALA A 59 -7.17 -12.18 -0.13
C ALA A 59 -7.18 -11.05 0.90
N ALA A 60 -8.04 -10.06 0.70
CA ALA A 60 -8.11 -8.85 1.52
C ALA A 60 -8.51 -9.11 2.99
N PHE A 61 -9.15 -10.24 3.32
CA PHE A 61 -9.62 -10.50 4.69
C PHE A 61 -8.68 -11.33 5.58
N VAL A 62 -7.48 -11.68 5.10
CA VAL A 62 -6.50 -12.42 5.89
C VAL A 62 -5.93 -11.51 6.99
N ARG A 63 -6.55 -11.59 8.17
CA ARG A 63 -6.39 -10.60 9.25
C ARG A 63 -4.99 -10.57 9.86
N SER A 64 -4.22 -11.65 9.73
CA SER A 64 -2.82 -11.70 10.17
C SER A 64 -1.91 -10.75 9.36
N HIS A 65 -2.35 -10.23 8.21
CA HIS A 65 -1.53 -9.41 7.29
C HIS A 65 -1.90 -7.94 7.25
N PHE A 66 -2.88 -7.51 8.04
CA PHE A 66 -3.11 -6.08 8.24
C PHE A 66 -1.96 -5.48 9.04
N ASP A 67 -1.23 -4.58 8.41
CA ASP A 67 -0.09 -3.90 9.01
C ASP A 67 0.20 -2.57 8.29
N GLY A 68 1.25 -1.86 8.71
CA GLY A 68 1.73 -0.64 8.07
C GLY A 68 3.26 -0.56 8.05
N MET A 69 3.79 0.14 7.07
CA MET A 69 5.21 0.50 6.99
C MET A 69 5.33 2.02 6.83
N GLU A 70 5.90 2.71 7.81
CA GLU A 70 6.18 4.14 7.69
C GLU A 70 7.46 4.37 6.87
N VAL A 71 7.42 5.32 5.95
CA VAL A 71 8.61 5.83 5.24
C VAL A 71 8.62 7.35 5.25
N ARG A 72 9.84 7.91 5.20
CA ARG A 72 10.08 9.35 5.07
C ARG A 72 11.40 9.59 4.32
N LEU A 73 11.48 10.70 3.62
CA LEU A 73 12.71 11.23 3.02
C LEU A 73 12.89 12.65 3.56
N ASN A 74 14.05 12.93 4.15
CA ASN A 74 14.28 14.19 4.89
C ASN A 74 14.18 15.44 4.00
N ASP A 75 14.39 15.31 2.69
CA ASP A 75 14.37 16.39 1.72
C ASP A 75 13.30 16.24 0.63
N ALA A 76 12.28 15.40 0.85
CA ALA A 76 11.18 15.16 -0.09
C ALA A 76 9.82 14.92 0.61
N PRO A 77 8.69 15.10 -0.11
CA PRO A 77 8.59 15.73 -1.42
C PRO A 77 8.76 17.26 -1.32
N ARG A 78 9.57 17.86 -2.19
CA ARG A 78 9.56 19.33 -2.36
C ARG A 78 8.21 19.79 -2.89
N ALA A 79 7.95 21.10 -2.82
CA ALA A 79 6.64 21.68 -3.13
C ALA A 79 6.06 21.23 -4.49
N ASN A 80 6.91 21.03 -5.51
CA ASN A 80 6.50 20.64 -6.86
C ASN A 80 6.76 19.15 -7.19
N GLU A 81 6.95 18.30 -6.17
CA GLU A 81 7.29 16.88 -6.34
C GLU A 81 6.19 15.94 -5.83
N ILE A 82 6.29 14.67 -6.21
CA ILE A 82 5.46 13.58 -5.67
C ILE A 82 6.40 12.46 -5.22
N MET A 83 6.33 12.09 -3.95
CA MET A 83 6.96 10.88 -3.44
C MET A 83 5.99 9.71 -3.59
N VAL A 84 6.45 8.60 -4.18
CA VAL A 84 5.65 7.38 -4.38
C VAL A 84 6.40 6.22 -3.74
N ALA A 85 5.69 5.40 -2.96
CA ALA A 85 6.28 4.28 -2.23
C ALA A 85 5.45 2.99 -2.35
N ILE A 86 6.14 1.87 -2.44
CA ILE A 86 5.58 0.52 -2.43
C ILE A 86 6.31 -0.27 -1.36
N ALA A 87 5.56 -0.96 -0.50
CA ALA A 87 6.10 -1.90 0.47
C ALA A 87 5.58 -3.30 0.14
N VAL A 88 6.45 -4.29 0.31
CA VAL A 88 6.18 -5.72 0.14
C VAL A 88 6.80 -6.43 1.34
N THR A 89 6.06 -7.35 1.94
CA THR A 89 6.54 -8.21 3.01
C THR A 89 6.50 -9.67 2.56
N ASP A 90 7.36 -10.50 3.14
CA ASP A 90 7.35 -11.95 2.94
C ASP A 90 6.28 -12.66 3.80
N SER A 91 5.80 -12.00 4.86
CA SER A 91 4.80 -12.55 5.78
C SER A 91 3.91 -11.47 6.40
N GLY A 92 3.04 -11.90 7.33
CA GLY A 92 2.16 -11.05 8.13
C GLY A 92 2.82 -10.59 9.43
N ARG A 93 2.02 -10.06 10.35
CA ARG A 93 2.52 -9.55 11.64
C ARG A 93 3.26 -10.66 12.41
N PRO A 94 4.33 -10.36 13.19
CA PRO A 94 5.12 -11.36 13.91
C PRO A 94 4.34 -12.18 14.95
N LEU A 95 3.30 -11.61 15.57
CA LEU A 95 2.53 -12.28 16.63
C LEU A 95 1.00 -12.08 16.42
N PRO A 96 0.42 -12.63 15.34
CA PRO A 96 -0.97 -12.40 15.00
C PRO A 96 -1.89 -13.25 15.89
N ARG A 97 -2.81 -12.61 16.62
CA ARG A 97 -3.63 -13.27 17.67
C ARG A 97 -5.06 -12.74 17.79
N VAL A 98 -5.62 -12.28 16.67
CA VAL A 98 -6.95 -11.62 16.63
C VAL A 98 -7.95 -12.36 15.72
N GLY A 99 -7.73 -13.64 15.46
CA GLY A 99 -8.59 -14.50 14.63
C GLY A 99 -8.74 -14.02 13.18
N GLY A 100 -9.85 -14.39 12.54
CA GLY A 100 -10.16 -14.04 11.15
C GLY A 100 -9.77 -15.11 10.14
N LEU A 101 -9.90 -14.80 8.85
CA LEU A 101 -9.50 -15.68 7.76
C LEU A 101 -7.99 -15.95 7.83
N THR A 102 -7.59 -17.21 7.77
CA THR A 102 -6.18 -17.63 7.75
C THR A 102 -5.65 -17.80 6.33
N LYS A 103 -4.32 -17.83 6.15
CA LYS A 103 -3.68 -18.06 4.84
C LYS A 103 -4.17 -19.36 4.19
N ASP A 104 -4.33 -20.41 4.99
CA ASP A 104 -4.70 -21.74 4.51
C ASP A 104 -6.18 -21.86 4.13
N GLN A 105 -6.99 -20.86 4.49
CA GLN A 105 -8.41 -20.78 4.15
C GLN A 105 -8.68 -19.96 2.88
N ILE A 106 -7.62 -19.47 2.21
CA ILE A 106 -7.77 -18.61 1.05
C ILE A 106 -8.33 -19.38 -0.14
N LYS A 107 -9.36 -18.83 -0.79
CA LYS A 107 -9.81 -19.32 -2.11
C LYS A 107 -9.12 -18.57 -3.24
N GLY A 108 -9.00 -17.24 -3.11
CA GLY A 108 -8.27 -16.36 -4.03
C GLY A 108 -9.00 -16.04 -5.33
N GLU A 109 -10.32 -16.25 -5.38
CA GLU A 109 -11.14 -16.04 -6.58
C GLU A 109 -11.58 -14.58 -6.75
N ASP A 110 -12.03 -13.95 -5.65
CA ASP A 110 -12.57 -12.58 -5.64
C ASP A 110 -11.59 -11.54 -5.09
N GLY A 111 -10.42 -11.99 -4.62
CA GLY A 111 -9.43 -11.14 -3.94
C GLY A 111 -9.84 -10.72 -2.53
N LEU A 112 -10.94 -11.23 -1.99
CA LEU A 112 -11.43 -10.96 -0.64
C LEU A 112 -11.15 -12.13 0.30
N ARG A 113 -11.46 -13.36 -0.14
CA ARG A 113 -11.31 -14.58 0.64
C ARG A 113 -10.37 -15.59 0.01
#